data_AF-A0AB73VTL9-F1
#
_entry.id   AF-A0AB73VTL9-F1
#
_cell.length_a   1.000
_cell.length_b   1.000
_cell.length_c   1.000
_cell.angle_alpha   90.00
_cell.angle_beta   90.00
_cell.angle_gamma   90.00
#
_symmetry.space_group_name_H-M   'P 1'
#
loop_
_entity.id
_entity.type
_entity.pdbx_description
1 polymer ?
#
loop_
_entity_poly.entity_id
_entity_poly.type
_entity_poly.pdbx_seq_one_letter_code
_entity_poly.pdbx_strand_id
1 'polypeptide(L)'
;RHPMRLRKESGIWELFIPGAHNGQLYKYEMIDANGNLRLKSDPYAFEAQMRPETASLICGLPKKVVQTEERKKANQFDAPISIYEVHLGSWRRHTDNNFWLSYRELADQLVPYAKWMGFTHLELLPINEHP
;
A
#
# COMPACT_ATOMS: atom_id res chain seq x y z
N ARG A 1 18.70 -0.80 -22.45
CA ARG A 1 17.42 -0.51 -23.16
C ARG A 1 16.47 -1.69 -22.88
N HIS A 2 15.25 -1.41 -22.39
CA HIS A 2 14.31 -2.43 -21.89
C HIS A 2 12.93 -2.32 -22.57
N PRO A 3 12.83 -2.47 -23.92
CA PRO A 3 11.54 -2.46 -24.59
C PRO A 3 10.72 -3.70 -24.22
N MET A 4 9.43 -3.51 -23.96
CA MET A 4 8.51 -4.60 -23.63
C MET A 4 7.96 -5.25 -24.91
N ARG A 5 7.51 -6.51 -24.80
CA ARG A 5 6.86 -7.26 -25.87
C ARG A 5 5.34 -7.26 -25.66
N LEU A 6 4.58 -6.91 -26.68
CA LEU A 6 3.12 -7.04 -26.68
C LEU A 6 2.71 -8.50 -26.94
N ARG A 7 1.92 -9.08 -26.03
CA ARG A 7 1.15 -10.30 -26.29
C ARG A 7 -0.17 -9.92 -26.98
N LYS A 8 -0.24 -10.14 -28.30
CA LYS A 8 -1.36 -9.68 -29.13
C LYS A 8 -2.70 -10.28 -28.69
N GLU A 9 -2.68 -11.53 -28.24
CA GLU A 9 -3.84 -12.27 -27.75
C GLU A 9 -4.48 -11.69 -26.47
N SER A 10 -3.74 -10.95 -25.64
CA SER A 10 -4.26 -10.41 -24.36
C SER A 10 -4.16 -8.90 -24.23
N GLY A 11 -3.42 -8.23 -25.11
CA GLY A 11 -3.12 -6.80 -24.97
C GLY A 11 -2.12 -6.46 -23.86
N ILE A 12 -1.51 -7.47 -23.23
CA ILE A 12 -0.56 -7.29 -22.13
C ILE A 12 0.85 -7.07 -22.67
N TRP A 13 1.53 -6.06 -22.15
CA TRP A 13 2.95 -5.84 -22.38
C TRP A 13 3.76 -6.56 -21.29
N GLU A 14 4.76 -7.33 -21.69
CA GLU A 14 5.62 -8.06 -20.76
C GLU A 14 7.10 -7.85 -21.04
N LEU A 15 7.93 -8.00 -20.00
CA LEU A 15 9.38 -8.05 -20.10
C LEU A 15 9.94 -8.77 -18.88
N PHE A 16 10.97 -9.60 -19.10
CA PHE A 16 11.80 -10.13 -18.02
C PHE A 16 13.14 -9.37 -17.98
N ILE A 17 13.53 -8.89 -16.80
CA ILE A 17 14.79 -8.16 -16.59
C ILE A 17 15.68 -8.98 -15.64
N PRO A 18 16.79 -9.57 -16.12
CA PRO A 18 17.76 -10.23 -15.25
C PRO A 18 18.39 -9.24 -14.26
N GLY A 19 18.54 -9.65 -12.99
CA GLY A 19 19.14 -8.83 -11.95
C GLY A 19 18.19 -7.81 -11.30
N ALA A 20 16.90 -7.82 -11.67
CA ALA A 20 15.89 -7.06 -10.97
C ALA A 20 15.75 -7.54 -9.51
N HIS A 21 15.65 -6.61 -8.56
CA HIS A 21 15.59 -6.91 -7.14
C HIS A 21 14.68 -5.93 -6.38
N ASN A 22 14.25 -6.34 -5.19
CA ASN A 22 13.36 -5.54 -4.35
C ASN A 22 14.00 -4.20 -3.98
N GLY A 23 13.19 -3.14 -3.95
CA GLY A 23 13.62 -1.77 -3.68
C GLY A 23 14.00 -0.95 -4.92
N GLN A 24 14.11 -1.59 -6.09
CA GLN A 24 14.39 -0.84 -7.32
C GLN A 24 13.20 -0.02 -7.79
N LEU A 25 13.47 1.24 -8.12
CA LEU A 25 12.49 2.18 -8.69
C LEU A 25 12.29 1.89 -10.18
N TYR A 26 11.04 1.90 -10.64
CA TYR A 26 10.70 1.78 -12.05
C TYR A 26 9.45 2.58 -12.43
N LYS A 27 9.32 2.84 -13.73
CA LYS A 27 8.13 3.39 -14.39
C LYS A 27 7.99 2.73 -15.77
N TYR A 28 6.78 2.72 -16.30
CA TYR A 28 6.53 2.39 -17.69
C TYR A 28 6.67 3.64 -18.56
N GLU A 29 7.57 3.57 -19.53
CA GLU A 29 7.63 4.51 -20.63
C GLU A 29 6.71 4.00 -21.75
N MET A 30 5.72 4.82 -22.10
CA MET A 30 4.68 4.46 -23.07
C MET A 30 4.60 5.50 -24.17
N ILE A 31 4.31 5.04 -25.39
CA ILE A 31 3.96 5.88 -26.52
C ILE A 31 2.44 5.78 -26.70
N ASP A 32 1.72 6.89 -26.58
CA ASP A 32 0.27 6.92 -26.75
C ASP A 32 -0.14 6.83 -28.23
N ALA A 33 -1.45 6.70 -28.49
CA ALA A 33 -1.99 6.59 -29.86
C ALA A 33 -1.69 7.81 -30.76
N ASN A 34 -1.32 8.95 -30.16
CA ASN A 34 -0.94 10.17 -30.87
C ASN A 34 0.60 10.30 -31.02
N GLY A 35 1.36 9.30 -30.58
CA GLY A 35 2.83 9.29 -30.65
C GLY A 35 3.53 10.02 -29.50
N ASN A 36 2.82 10.48 -28.45
CA ASN A 36 3.46 11.18 -27.35
C ASN A 36 4.06 10.20 -26.33
N LEU A 37 5.25 10.54 -25.83
CA LEU A 37 5.90 9.83 -24.73
C LEU A 37 5.24 10.17 -23.40
N ARG A 38 4.93 9.15 -22.59
CA ARG A 38 4.38 9.29 -21.24
C ARG A 38 5.12 8.36 -20.27
N LEU A 39 5.34 8.84 -19.05
CA LEU A 39 5.79 8.01 -17.95
C LEU A 39 4.59 7.68 -17.05
N LYS A 40 4.43 6.41 -16.71
CA LYS A 40 3.36 5.92 -15.84
C LYS A 40 3.92 5.05 -14.73
N SER A 41 3.39 5.22 -13.53
CA SER A 41 3.53 4.26 -12.44
C SER A 41 2.85 2.95 -12.83
N ASP A 42 3.27 1.85 -12.24
CA ASP A 42 2.62 0.56 -12.43
C ASP A 42 1.25 0.54 -11.72
N PRO A 43 0.13 0.32 -12.45
CA PRO A 43 -1.20 0.22 -11.85
C PRO A 43 -1.34 -0.91 -10.82
N TYR A 44 -0.46 -1.92 -10.89
CA TYR A 44 -0.42 -3.08 -10.01
C TYR A 44 0.77 -3.05 -9.04
N ALA A 45 1.42 -1.88 -8.86
CA ALA A 45 2.50 -1.73 -7.91
C ALA A 45 2.06 -2.10 -6.48
N PHE A 46 2.90 -2.87 -5.78
CA PHE A 46 2.71 -3.15 -4.35
C PHE A 46 3.34 -2.10 -3.44
N GLU A 47 4.25 -1.30 -3.97
CA GLU A 47 4.94 -0.24 -3.24
C GLU A 47 5.26 0.91 -4.19
N ALA A 48 5.25 2.13 -3.66
CA ALA A 48 5.52 3.35 -4.40
C ALA A 48 6.55 4.22 -3.66
N GLN A 49 7.20 5.08 -4.42
CA GLN A 49 8.10 6.09 -3.87
C GLN A 49 7.29 7.12 -3.07
N MET A 50 7.90 7.66 -2.00
CA MET A 50 7.29 8.72 -1.21
C MET A 50 6.98 9.95 -2.06
N ARG A 51 5.74 10.44 -1.95
CA ARG A 51 5.29 11.69 -2.58
C ARG A 51 6.25 12.85 -2.31
N PRO A 52 6.41 13.80 -3.26
CA PRO A 52 5.63 13.98 -4.49
C PRO A 52 6.08 13.08 -5.66
N GLU A 53 7.06 12.20 -5.43
CA GLU A 53 7.55 11.29 -6.45
C GLU A 53 6.52 10.20 -6.79
N THR A 54 6.67 9.60 -7.97
CA THR A 54 5.64 8.72 -8.56
C THR A 54 6.19 7.40 -9.11
N ALA A 55 7.44 7.04 -8.82
CA ALA A 55 7.97 5.75 -9.25
C ALA A 55 7.35 4.61 -8.45
N SER A 56 7.18 3.46 -9.09
CA SER A 56 6.81 2.22 -8.42
C SER A 56 8.08 1.52 -7.91
N LEU A 57 7.96 0.75 -6.84
CA LEU A 57 9.04 -0.05 -6.27
C LEU A 57 8.82 -1.54 -6.57
N ILE A 58 9.87 -2.23 -6.98
CA ILE A 58 9.83 -3.71 -7.01
C ILE A 58 9.73 -4.18 -5.56
N CYS A 59 8.67 -4.92 -5.24
CA CYS A 59 8.44 -5.46 -3.92
C CYS A 59 7.93 -6.89 -4.01
N GLY A 60 8.39 -7.75 -3.09
CA GLY A 60 7.87 -9.10 -2.95
C GLY A 60 6.49 -9.11 -2.31
N LEU A 61 5.73 -10.18 -2.52
CA LEU A 61 4.47 -10.35 -1.81
C LEU A 61 4.71 -10.41 -0.29
N PRO A 62 3.85 -9.76 0.52
CA PRO A 62 3.96 -9.84 1.96
C PRO A 62 3.75 -11.29 2.42
N LYS A 63 4.34 -11.63 3.57
CA LYS A 63 4.10 -12.94 4.19
C LYS A 63 2.62 -13.11 4.50
N LYS A 64 2.08 -14.27 4.15
CA LYS A 64 0.69 -14.63 4.49
C LYS A 64 0.54 -14.70 6.02
N VAL A 65 -0.39 -13.92 6.56
CA VAL A 65 -0.75 -13.97 7.98
C VAL A 65 -1.93 -14.93 8.16
N VAL A 66 -1.79 -15.91 9.05
CA VAL A 66 -2.86 -16.88 9.36
C VAL A 66 -3.87 -16.23 10.31
N GLN A 67 -5.15 -16.39 10.01
CA GLN A 67 -6.24 -15.95 10.89
C GLN A 67 -6.33 -16.88 12.10
N THR A 68 -6.14 -16.34 13.31
CA THR A 68 -6.28 -17.13 14.54
C THR A 68 -7.76 -17.38 14.86
N GLU A 69 -8.04 -18.41 15.66
CA GLU A 69 -9.42 -18.72 16.07
C GLU A 69 -10.04 -17.60 16.90
N GLU A 70 -9.26 -16.89 17.70
CA GLU A 70 -9.71 -15.72 18.47
C GLU A 70 -10.16 -14.61 17.54
N ARG A 71 -9.40 -14.33 16.47
CA ARG A 71 -9.77 -13.32 15.49
C ARG A 71 -11.02 -13.72 14.71
N LYS A 72 -11.17 -15.00 14.37
CA LYS A 72 -12.40 -15.50 13.72
C LYS A 72 -13.62 -15.28 14.61
N LYS A 73 -13.53 -15.64 15.90
CA LYS A 73 -14.62 -15.42 16.87
C LYS A 73 -14.98 -13.94 17.03
N ALA A 74 -13.98 -13.07 17.12
CA ALA A 74 -14.19 -11.62 17.23
C ALA A 74 -14.91 -10.98 16.02
N ASN A 75 -14.88 -11.65 14.86
CA ASN A 75 -15.51 -11.18 13.61
C ASN A 75 -16.77 -11.99 13.25
N GLN A 76 -17.37 -12.72 14.20
CA GLN A 76 -18.65 -13.39 13.97
C GLN A 76 -19.80 -12.38 13.88
N PHE A 77 -20.88 -12.77 13.20
CA PHE A 77 -22.03 -11.89 12.95
C PHE A 77 -22.74 -11.43 14.23
N ASP A 78 -22.71 -12.25 15.27
CA ASP A 78 -23.28 -12.02 16.59
C ASP A 78 -22.27 -11.47 17.61
N ALA A 79 -21.03 -11.20 17.20
CA ALA A 79 -20.02 -10.58 18.05
C ALA A 79 -20.30 -9.07 18.22
N PRO A 80 -19.93 -8.46 19.36
CA PRO A 80 -20.07 -7.02 19.55
C PRO A 80 -19.16 -6.25 18.58
N ILE A 81 -19.74 -5.24 17.91
CA ILE A 81 -19.01 -4.36 17.00
C ILE A 81 -19.11 -2.91 17.49
N SER A 82 -17.95 -2.35 17.79
CA SER A 82 -17.71 -0.93 18.05
C SER A 82 -16.42 -0.52 17.35
N ILE A 83 -16.53 0.43 16.43
CA ILE A 83 -15.50 0.81 15.46
C ILE A 83 -14.93 2.18 15.83
N TYR A 84 -13.60 2.28 15.86
CA TYR A 84 -12.89 3.56 15.90
C TYR A 84 -12.35 3.86 14.50
N GLU A 85 -12.98 4.81 13.82
CA GLU A 85 -12.58 5.27 12.48
C GLU A 85 -11.40 6.26 12.58
N VAL A 86 -10.35 6.04 11.78
CA VAL A 86 -9.08 6.76 11.90
C VAL A 86 -8.51 7.17 10.55
N HIS A 87 -8.13 8.44 10.43
CA HIS A 87 -7.23 8.92 9.39
C HIS A 87 -5.78 8.92 9.90
N LEU A 88 -4.96 7.99 9.41
CA LEU A 88 -3.61 7.74 9.95
C LEU A 88 -2.68 8.97 9.89
N GLY A 89 -2.79 9.78 8.82
CA GLY A 89 -1.93 10.96 8.63
C GLY A 89 -2.25 12.17 9.53
N SER A 90 -3.36 12.12 10.27
CA SER A 90 -3.78 13.21 11.19
C SER A 90 -4.14 12.74 12.59
N TRP A 91 -4.19 11.44 12.85
CA TRP A 91 -4.49 10.92 14.18
C TRP A 91 -3.49 11.42 15.23
N ARG A 92 -2.20 11.30 14.91
CA ARG A 92 -1.11 11.82 15.72
C ARG A 92 0.09 12.14 14.84
N ARG A 93 0.87 13.15 15.23
CA ARG A 93 2.08 13.59 14.55
C ARG A 93 3.24 13.70 15.52
N HIS A 94 4.44 13.59 14.97
CA HIS A 94 5.69 13.86 15.65
C HIS A 94 5.74 15.31 16.13
N THR A 95 6.15 15.53 17.38
CA THR A 95 6.18 16.86 18.00
C THR A 95 7.33 17.73 17.50
N ASP A 96 8.41 17.11 17.05
CA ASP A 96 9.64 17.76 16.60
C ASP A 96 9.56 18.27 15.16
N ASN A 97 8.93 17.52 14.26
CA ASN A 97 8.92 17.82 12.82
C ASN A 97 7.52 17.84 12.19
N ASN A 98 6.46 17.63 12.98
CA ASN A 98 5.07 17.57 12.52
C ASN A 98 4.82 16.52 11.42
N PHE A 99 5.69 15.52 11.32
CA PHE A 99 5.56 14.41 10.39
C PHE A 99 4.58 13.37 10.93
N TRP A 100 3.97 12.60 10.03
CA TRP A 100 3.09 11.51 10.43
C TRP A 100 3.87 10.35 11.02
N LEU A 101 3.20 9.55 11.83
CA LEU A 101 3.76 8.31 12.39
C LEU A 101 3.89 7.24 11.30
N SER A 102 4.94 6.42 11.40
CA SER A 102 5.06 5.20 10.62
C SER A 102 4.03 4.14 11.06
N TYR A 103 3.78 3.12 10.22
CA TYR A 103 2.92 2.00 10.58
C TYR A 103 3.38 1.25 11.85
N ARG A 104 4.69 1.22 12.13
CA ARG A 104 5.23 0.60 13.36
C ARG A 104 4.87 1.42 14.59
N GLU A 105 5.05 2.74 14.52
CA GLU A 105 4.69 3.63 15.62
C GLU A 105 3.18 3.69 15.85
N LEU A 106 2.39 3.62 14.79
CA LEU A 106 0.94 3.45 14.90
C LEU A 106 0.58 2.12 15.57
N ALA A 107 1.24 1.01 15.23
CA ALA A 107 1.01 -0.25 15.92
C ALA A 107 1.31 -0.15 17.43
N ASP A 108 2.37 0.56 17.81
CA ASP A 108 2.77 0.73 19.21
C ASP A 108 1.90 1.74 19.98
N GLN A 109 1.25 2.69 19.30
CA GLN A 109 0.50 3.78 19.96
C GLN A 109 -1.01 3.70 19.75
N LEU A 110 -1.47 3.54 18.50
CA LEU A 110 -2.90 3.53 18.15
C LEU A 110 -3.58 2.27 18.67
N VAL A 111 -2.96 1.09 18.51
CA VAL A 111 -3.59 -0.18 18.89
C VAL A 111 -3.82 -0.27 20.42
N PRO A 112 -2.84 0.05 21.30
CA PRO A 112 -3.09 0.07 22.73
C PRO A 112 -4.12 1.13 23.14
N TYR A 113 -4.12 2.30 22.49
CA TYR A 113 -5.08 3.36 22.75
C TYR A 113 -6.52 2.93 22.44
N ALA A 114 -6.77 2.38 21.25
CA ALA A 114 -8.09 1.90 20.86
C ALA A 114 -8.58 0.76 21.77
N LYS A 115 -7.66 -0.14 22.17
CA LYS A 115 -7.96 -1.20 23.14
C LYS A 115 -8.31 -0.65 24.51
N TRP A 116 -7.58 0.35 25.01
CA TRP A 116 -7.86 1.00 26.30
C TRP A 116 -9.22 1.70 26.30
N MET A 117 -9.58 2.34 25.19
CA MET A 117 -10.89 2.97 24.99
C MET A 117 -12.04 1.95 24.87
N GLY A 118 -11.74 0.65 24.73
CA GLY A 118 -12.75 -0.42 24.66
C GLY A 118 -13.35 -0.64 23.26
N PHE A 119 -12.72 -0.11 22.21
CA PHE A 119 -13.14 -0.41 20.83
C PHE A 119 -12.78 -1.84 20.44
N THR A 120 -13.59 -2.42 19.57
CA THR A 120 -13.41 -3.79 19.06
C THR A 120 -12.66 -3.82 17.73
N HIS A 121 -12.79 -2.77 16.93
CA HIS A 121 -12.28 -2.69 15.56
C HIS A 121 -11.72 -1.30 15.26
N LEU A 122 -10.75 -1.26 14.34
CA LEU A 122 -10.26 -0.04 13.70
C LEU A 122 -10.76 -0.01 12.26
N GLU A 123 -11.35 1.11 11.85
CA GLU A 123 -11.63 1.40 10.45
C GLU A 123 -10.67 2.48 9.98
N LEU A 124 -9.98 2.23 8.87
CA LEU A 124 -8.98 3.14 8.34
C LEU A 124 -9.58 3.85 7.14
N LEU A 125 -9.49 5.19 7.13
CA LEU A 125 -9.65 5.94 5.87
C LEU A 125 -8.64 5.42 4.84
N PRO A 126 -8.87 5.63 3.53
CA PRO A 126 -8.09 5.02 2.46
C PRO A 126 -6.57 5.10 2.68
N ILE A 127 -5.94 3.94 2.80
CA ILE A 127 -4.49 3.79 2.97
C ILE A 127 -3.75 3.42 1.67
N ASN A 128 -4.51 3.27 0.57
CA ASN A 128 -3.92 3.12 -0.75
C ASN A 128 -3.12 4.38 -1.11
N GLU A 129 -2.08 4.22 -1.93
CA GLU A 129 -1.23 5.32 -2.37
C GLU A 129 -2.05 6.45 -3.01
N HIS A 130 -1.76 7.69 -2.62
CA HIS A 130 -2.45 8.89 -3.10
C HIS A 130 -1.49 10.11 -3.11
N PRO A 131 -1.58 10.98 -4.14
CA PRO A 131 -0.79 12.22 -4.19
C PRO A 131 -1.23 13.26 -3.14
#